data_AF-A0A536GXL3-F1
#
_entry.id   AF-A0A536GXL3-F1
#
_cell.length_a   1.000
_cell.length_b   1.000
_cell.length_c   1.000
_cell.angle_alpha   90.00
_cell.angle_beta   90.00
_cell.angle_gamma   90.00
#
_symmetry.space_group_name_H-M   'P 1'
#
loop_
_entity.id
_entity.type
_entity.pdbx_description
1 polymer ?
#
loop_
_entity_poly.entity_id
_entity_poly.type
_entity_poly.pdbx_seq_one_letter_code
_entity_poly.pdbx_strand_id
1 'polypeptide(L)'
;YPGFVPAYIRPLFCRGIGPFRWVALSGDPEDIYKTDEKVKELIPDNPHLHRWLDMAHQKIHFQGLPARICWVGLGERARLGLAFNEMVAKGELRAPIVIGRDHLDSGSVASPNRETEAMKDGSDAVSDWPLLNALLNCASGATWVSIHHGGGVGMGFSQHAGMVIVADGTREAAKRLERVLTNDPASGVMRHADAGYEEAIQCAKENGLNLPMIS
;
A
#
# COMPACT_ATOMS: atom_id res chain seq x y z
N TYR A 1 27.77 0.71 -5.14
CA TYR A 1 26.72 1.75 -5.15
C TYR A 1 25.63 1.31 -4.19
N PRO A 2 24.95 2.22 -3.46
CA PRO A 2 23.89 1.82 -2.53
C PRO A 2 22.67 1.26 -3.29
N GLY A 3 21.85 0.45 -2.63
CA GLY A 3 20.54 0.07 -3.15
C GLY A 3 19.63 1.28 -3.38
N PHE A 4 18.67 1.16 -4.29
CA PHE A 4 17.75 2.26 -4.62
C PHE A 4 16.82 2.64 -3.46
N VAL A 5 16.55 1.71 -2.54
CA VAL A 5 15.66 1.95 -1.40
C VAL A 5 16.28 2.90 -0.38
N PRO A 6 17.47 2.64 0.19
CA PRO A 6 18.11 3.61 1.08
C PRO A 6 18.38 4.96 0.40
N ALA A 7 18.61 4.97 -0.92
CA ALA A 7 18.90 6.20 -1.65
C ALA A 7 17.67 7.08 -1.96
N TYR A 8 16.51 6.49 -2.28
CA TYR A 8 15.37 7.24 -2.84
C TYR A 8 14.00 6.88 -2.26
N ILE A 9 13.77 5.61 -1.90
CA ILE A 9 12.42 5.11 -1.60
C ILE A 9 12.10 5.17 -0.10
N ARG A 10 13.11 5.04 0.77
CA ARG A 10 12.86 4.99 2.21
C ARG A 10 12.08 6.19 2.79
N PRO A 11 12.31 7.45 2.35
CA PRO A 11 11.46 8.57 2.77
C PRO A 11 9.97 8.36 2.46
N LEU A 12 9.66 7.77 1.31
CA LEU A 12 8.28 7.41 0.96
C LEU A 12 7.72 6.35 1.92
N PHE A 13 8.50 5.32 2.27
CA PHE A 13 8.08 4.31 3.24
C PHE A 13 7.87 4.85 4.65
N CYS A 14 8.64 5.85 5.08
CA CYS A 14 8.42 6.53 6.36
C CYS A 14 7.01 7.17 6.44
N ARG A 15 6.41 7.52 5.30
CA ARG A 15 5.04 8.05 5.17
C ARG A 15 3.99 6.98 4.83
N GLY A 16 4.37 5.69 4.82
CA GLY A 16 3.53 4.59 4.37
C GLY A 16 3.21 4.61 2.86
N ILE A 17 3.92 5.44 2.09
CA ILE A 17 3.73 5.56 0.63
C ILE A 17 4.41 4.36 -0.04
N GLY A 18 3.63 3.60 -0.80
CA GLY A 18 4.10 2.38 -1.45
C GLY A 18 3.24 1.97 -2.63
N PRO A 19 3.49 0.81 -3.25
CA PRO A 19 2.93 0.42 -4.54
C PRO A 19 1.47 -0.08 -4.46
N PHE A 20 0.58 0.78 -3.99
CA PHE A 20 -0.86 0.58 -3.94
C PHE A 20 -1.42 0.42 -5.37
N ARG A 21 -2.21 -0.64 -5.56
CA ARG A 21 -2.77 -0.99 -6.87
C ARG A 21 -4.20 -1.48 -6.75
N TRP A 22 -4.94 -1.37 -7.84
CA TRP A 22 -6.26 -1.94 -7.96
C TRP A 22 -6.54 -2.51 -9.34
N VAL A 23 -7.51 -3.40 -9.42
CA VAL A 23 -7.88 -4.17 -10.61
C VAL A 23 -9.40 -4.16 -10.77
N ALA A 24 -9.87 -3.85 -11.97
CA ALA A 24 -11.29 -3.90 -12.31
C ALA A 24 -11.72 -5.32 -12.69
N LEU A 25 -12.55 -5.97 -11.86
CA LEU A 25 -13.01 -7.34 -12.13
C LEU A 25 -14.01 -7.43 -13.30
N SER A 26 -14.53 -6.30 -13.76
CA SER A 26 -15.41 -6.21 -14.94
C SER A 26 -14.67 -6.54 -16.23
N GLY A 27 -13.34 -6.36 -16.25
CA GLY A 27 -12.55 -6.36 -17.48
C GLY A 27 -12.70 -5.10 -18.33
N ASP A 28 -13.51 -4.12 -17.89
CA ASP A 28 -13.76 -2.88 -18.64
C ASP A 28 -12.73 -1.80 -18.28
N PRO A 29 -11.95 -1.28 -19.24
CA PRO A 29 -10.97 -0.23 -18.99
C PRO A 29 -11.58 1.07 -18.47
N GLU A 30 -12.85 1.34 -18.76
CA GLU A 30 -13.55 2.54 -18.27
C GLU A 30 -13.66 2.56 -16.74
N ASP A 31 -13.70 1.41 -16.08
CA ASP A 31 -13.68 1.36 -14.62
C ASP A 31 -12.36 1.92 -14.07
N ILE A 32 -11.23 1.64 -14.74
CA ILE A 32 -9.94 2.21 -14.35
C ILE A 32 -9.90 3.71 -14.62
N TYR A 33 -10.38 4.18 -15.76
CA TYR A 33 -10.37 5.62 -16.06
C TYR A 33 -11.25 6.42 -15.10
N LYS A 34 -12.40 5.88 -14.70
CA LYS A 34 -13.24 6.48 -13.64
C LYS A 34 -12.52 6.53 -12.30
N THR A 35 -11.82 5.47 -11.93
CA THR A 35 -11.01 5.49 -10.69
C THR A 35 -9.83 6.46 -10.79
N ASP A 36 -9.19 6.62 -11.95
CA ASP A 36 -8.11 7.60 -12.16
C ASP A 36 -8.62 9.03 -11.87
N GLU A 37 -9.79 9.38 -12.42
CA GLU A 37 -10.42 10.68 -12.16
C GLU A 37 -10.87 10.83 -10.69
N LYS A 38 -11.41 9.77 -10.07
CA LYS A 38 -11.76 9.80 -8.64
C LYS A 38 -10.52 10.03 -7.75
N VAL A 39 -9.38 9.45 -8.11
CA VAL A 39 -8.12 9.68 -7.37
C VAL A 39 -7.71 11.15 -7.46
N LYS A 40 -7.78 11.76 -8.66
CA LYS A 40 -7.49 13.19 -8.85
C LYS A 40 -8.41 14.09 -8.04
N GLU A 41 -9.71 13.78 -7.99
CA GLU A 41 -10.71 14.50 -7.20
C GLU A 41 -10.39 14.45 -5.70
N LEU A 42 -10.00 13.28 -5.19
CA LEU A 42 -9.73 13.09 -3.76
C LEU A 42 -8.34 13.61 -3.33
N ILE A 43 -7.39 13.72 -4.25
CA ILE A 43 -6.03 14.20 -4.00
C ILE A 43 -5.73 15.36 -4.98
N PRO A 44 -6.42 16.51 -4.86
CA PRO A 44 -6.33 17.58 -5.86
C PRO A 44 -4.96 18.29 -5.87
N ASP A 45 -4.30 18.36 -4.71
CA ASP A 45 -3.07 19.15 -4.53
C ASP A 45 -1.77 18.37 -4.78
N ASN A 46 -1.83 17.29 -5.57
CA ASN A 46 -0.66 16.46 -5.88
C ASN A 46 -0.37 16.40 -7.40
N PRO A 47 0.33 17.41 -7.96
CA PRO A 47 0.58 17.50 -9.40
C PRO A 47 1.43 16.34 -9.94
N HIS A 48 2.31 15.75 -9.11
CA HIS A 48 3.09 14.58 -9.48
C HIS A 48 2.21 13.35 -9.67
N LEU A 49 1.24 13.14 -8.76
CA LEU A 49 0.27 12.06 -8.86
C LEU A 49 -0.62 12.24 -10.09
N HIS A 50 -1.10 13.45 -10.37
CA HIS A 50 -1.94 13.73 -11.53
C HIS A 50 -1.19 13.45 -12.83
N ARG A 51 0.04 13.96 -12.93
CA ARG A 51 0.91 13.67 -14.08
C ARG A 51 1.18 12.18 -14.24
N TRP A 52 1.35 11.44 -13.13
CA TRP A 52 1.50 9.99 -13.17
C TRP A 52 0.27 9.32 -13.81
N LEU A 53 -0.94 9.66 -13.37
CA LEU A 53 -2.18 9.10 -13.92
C LEU A 53 -2.36 9.44 -15.40
N ASP A 54 -2.08 10.70 -15.80
CA ASP A 54 -2.17 11.12 -17.20
C ASP A 54 -1.18 10.36 -18.09
N MET A 55 0.07 10.22 -17.64
CA MET A 55 1.07 9.43 -18.36
C MET A 55 0.70 7.95 -18.40
N ALA A 56 0.20 7.40 -17.30
CA ALA A 56 -0.20 6.00 -17.23
C ALA A 56 -1.37 5.70 -18.19
N HIS A 57 -2.34 6.61 -18.33
CA HIS A 57 -3.40 6.52 -19.32
C HIS A 57 -2.85 6.55 -20.76
N GLN A 58 -1.91 7.46 -21.05
CA GLN A 58 -1.39 7.64 -22.41
C GLN A 58 -0.34 6.60 -22.83
N LYS A 59 0.41 6.03 -21.88
CA LYS A 59 1.63 5.27 -22.16
C LYS A 59 1.57 3.81 -21.72
N ILE A 60 0.65 3.42 -20.84
CA ILE A 60 0.58 2.05 -20.33
C ILE A 60 -0.65 1.36 -20.93
N HIS A 61 -0.40 0.33 -21.73
CA HIS A 61 -1.46 -0.56 -22.21
C HIS A 61 -1.81 -1.60 -21.14
N PHE A 62 -3.10 -1.85 -20.95
CA PHE A 62 -3.56 -2.89 -20.02
C PHE A 62 -3.17 -4.29 -20.48
N GLN A 63 -2.94 -5.19 -19.52
CA GLN A 63 -2.61 -6.59 -19.75
C GLN A 63 -3.53 -7.45 -18.86
N GLY A 64 -4.36 -8.30 -19.47
CA GLY A 64 -5.38 -9.03 -18.73
C GLY A 64 -6.50 -8.10 -18.23
N LEU A 65 -6.89 -8.23 -16.95
CA LEU A 65 -7.84 -7.31 -16.34
C LEU A 65 -7.22 -5.89 -16.25
N PRO A 66 -7.95 -4.83 -16.65
CA PRO A 66 -7.49 -3.46 -16.47
C PRO A 66 -7.13 -3.20 -15.00
N ALA A 67 -5.94 -2.63 -14.79
CA ALA A 67 -5.36 -2.40 -13.48
C ALA A 67 -4.57 -1.10 -13.46
N ARG A 68 -4.48 -0.50 -12.28
CA ARG A 68 -3.69 0.71 -12.06
C ARG A 68 -2.82 0.56 -10.83
N ILE A 69 -1.62 1.11 -10.92
CA ILE A 69 -0.69 1.31 -9.82
C ILE A 69 -0.62 2.82 -9.56
N CYS A 70 -0.67 3.23 -8.30
CA CYS A 70 -0.50 4.63 -7.88
C CYS A 70 0.08 4.63 -6.47
N TRP A 71 1.24 5.27 -6.28
CA TRP A 71 1.87 5.28 -4.96
C TRP A 71 1.18 6.28 -4.05
N VAL A 72 0.56 5.77 -2.97
CA VAL A 72 -0.19 6.57 -1.99
C VAL A 72 0.09 6.08 -0.56
N GLY A 73 -0.02 7.01 0.39
CA GLY A 73 0.42 6.85 1.78
C GLY A 73 -0.65 6.39 2.76
N LEU A 74 -0.25 6.38 4.04
CA LEU A 74 -1.17 6.25 5.17
C LEU A 74 -2.26 7.34 5.10
N GLY A 75 -3.51 6.97 5.39
CA GLY A 75 -4.69 7.83 5.26
C GLY A 75 -5.27 7.83 3.83
N GLU A 76 -4.44 8.09 2.82
CA GLU A 76 -4.89 8.13 1.42
C GLU A 76 -5.42 6.78 0.93
N ARG A 77 -4.74 5.67 1.27
CA ARG A 77 -5.18 4.32 0.86
C ARG A 77 -6.61 4.01 1.31
N ALA A 78 -6.94 4.26 2.58
CA ALA A 78 -8.27 4.01 3.11
C ALA A 78 -9.33 4.91 2.44
N ARG A 79 -9.02 6.21 2.25
CA ARG A 79 -9.92 7.15 1.57
C ARG A 79 -10.23 6.72 0.14
N LEU A 80 -9.22 6.27 -0.62
CA LEU A 80 -9.41 5.76 -1.98
C LEU A 80 -10.20 4.45 -1.99
N GLY A 81 -9.86 3.49 -1.13
CA GLY A 81 -10.58 2.21 -1.08
C GLY A 81 -12.06 2.35 -0.72
N LEU A 82 -12.38 3.24 0.21
CA LEU A 82 -13.77 3.57 0.56
C LEU A 82 -14.51 4.23 -0.61
N ALA A 83 -13.87 5.16 -1.32
CA ALA A 83 -14.46 5.80 -2.49
C ALA A 83 -14.71 4.80 -3.62
N PHE A 84 -13.76 3.90 -3.91
CA PHE A 84 -13.96 2.86 -4.93
C PHE A 84 -15.11 1.93 -4.55
N ASN A 85 -15.24 1.56 -3.27
CA ASN A 85 -16.36 0.77 -2.79
C ASN A 85 -17.70 1.52 -2.96
N GLU A 86 -17.74 2.82 -2.69
CA GLU A 86 -18.93 3.63 -2.92
C GLU A 86 -19.29 3.71 -4.42
N MET A 87 -18.30 3.86 -5.30
CA MET A 87 -18.53 3.87 -6.75
C MET A 87 -19.09 2.52 -7.25
N VAL A 88 -18.63 1.39 -6.69
CA VAL A 88 -19.24 0.06 -6.95
C VAL A 88 -20.69 0.03 -6.47
N ALA A 89 -20.95 0.50 -5.25
CA ALA A 89 -22.29 0.51 -4.66
C ALA A 89 -23.30 1.36 -5.47
N LYS A 90 -22.84 2.45 -6.07
CA LYS A 90 -23.64 3.33 -6.94
C LYS A 90 -23.79 2.83 -8.37
N GLY A 91 -23.07 1.77 -8.76
CA GLY A 91 -23.01 1.30 -10.15
C GLY A 91 -22.24 2.24 -11.08
N GLU A 92 -21.44 3.17 -10.54
CA GLU A 92 -20.51 3.98 -11.32
C GLU A 92 -19.41 3.10 -11.92
N LEU A 93 -18.97 2.08 -11.17
CA LEU A 93 -18.10 1.00 -11.63
C LEU A 93 -18.93 -0.25 -11.92
N ARG A 94 -18.59 -0.98 -12.99
CA ARG A 94 -19.42 -2.09 -13.49
C ARG A 94 -19.36 -3.35 -12.65
N ALA A 95 -18.29 -3.54 -11.87
CA ALA A 95 -18.09 -4.70 -11.02
C ALA A 95 -17.21 -4.33 -9.81
N PRO A 96 -17.06 -5.25 -8.82
CA PRO A 96 -16.14 -5.06 -7.71
C PRO A 96 -14.70 -4.75 -8.14
N ILE A 97 -14.00 -3.98 -7.30
CA ILE A 97 -12.59 -3.66 -7.47
C ILE A 97 -11.76 -4.47 -6.48
N VAL A 98 -10.71 -5.12 -6.98
CA VAL A 98 -9.69 -5.74 -6.13
C VAL A 98 -8.63 -4.70 -5.81
N ILE A 99 -8.27 -4.53 -4.54
CA ILE A 99 -7.26 -3.59 -4.07
C ILE A 99 -6.15 -4.36 -3.38
N GLY A 100 -4.90 -4.10 -3.75
CA GLY A 100 -3.75 -4.74 -3.13
C GLY A 100 -2.47 -3.98 -3.38
N ARG A 101 -1.34 -4.69 -3.37
CA ARG A 101 -0.01 -4.14 -3.59
C ARG A 101 1.00 -5.23 -3.92
N ASP A 102 2.23 -4.83 -4.22
CA ASP A 102 3.37 -5.74 -4.14
C ASP A 102 3.63 -6.13 -2.67
N HIS A 103 4.43 -7.17 -2.46
CA HIS A 103 5.01 -7.51 -1.16
C HIS A 103 6.13 -6.54 -0.77
N LEU A 104 6.71 -5.81 -1.73
CA LEU A 104 7.55 -4.64 -1.49
C LEU A 104 6.67 -3.47 -1.05
N ASP A 105 6.60 -3.23 0.25
CA ASP A 105 5.94 -2.04 0.82
C ASP A 105 6.53 -1.75 2.21
N SER A 106 6.26 -0.55 2.71
CA SER A 106 6.83 0.01 3.94
C SER A 106 6.82 -0.92 5.16
N GLY A 107 5.76 -1.71 5.36
CA GLY A 107 5.61 -2.59 6.54
C GLY A 107 5.72 -4.08 6.25
N SER A 108 5.87 -4.49 4.99
CA SER A 108 5.56 -5.85 4.58
C SER A 108 6.76 -6.66 4.11
N VAL A 109 7.99 -6.20 4.29
CA VAL A 109 9.19 -6.90 3.85
C VAL A 109 10.38 -6.69 4.79
N ALA A 110 11.10 -7.77 5.05
CA ALA A 110 12.47 -7.78 5.58
C ALA A 110 13.38 -8.36 4.49
N SER A 111 14.35 -7.58 4.03
CA SER A 111 15.20 -7.87 2.87
C SER A 111 16.50 -7.04 2.98
N PRO A 112 17.52 -7.53 3.71
CA PRO A 112 18.73 -6.77 4.05
C PRO A 112 19.55 -6.30 2.84
N ASN A 113 19.39 -6.94 1.69
CA ASN A 113 20.09 -6.60 0.45
C ASN A 113 19.26 -5.68 -0.47
N ARG A 114 18.09 -5.20 -0.02
CA ARG A 114 17.19 -4.37 -0.82
C ARG A 114 16.35 -3.42 0.02
N GLU A 115 15.15 -3.79 0.46
CA GLU A 115 14.21 -2.85 1.10
C GLU A 115 14.66 -2.38 2.48
N THR A 116 15.25 -3.28 3.25
CA THR A 116 15.71 -3.01 4.62
C THR A 116 17.23 -2.88 4.68
N GLU A 117 17.89 -2.64 3.55
CA GLU A 117 19.33 -2.39 3.48
C GLU A 117 19.72 -1.13 4.24
N ALA A 118 20.62 -1.23 5.22
CA ALA A 118 21.10 -0.11 6.03
C ALA A 118 19.96 0.65 6.73
N MET A 119 19.17 -0.06 7.53
CA MET A 119 18.26 0.59 8.48
C MET A 119 19.08 1.44 9.46
N LYS A 120 18.54 2.57 9.90
CA LYS A 120 19.25 3.55 10.75
C LYS A 120 19.75 2.94 12.07
N ASP A 121 19.02 1.98 12.61
CA ASP A 121 19.30 1.24 13.85
C ASP A 121 19.99 -0.12 13.62
N GLY A 122 20.27 -0.49 12.37
CA GLY A 122 20.84 -1.78 12.01
C GLY A 122 19.87 -2.97 12.06
N SER A 123 18.55 -2.72 12.13
CA SER A 123 17.50 -3.75 12.18
C SER A 123 17.22 -4.46 10.84
N ASP A 124 18.16 -4.41 9.89
CA ASP A 124 18.02 -4.85 8.51
C ASP A 124 17.38 -6.24 8.36
N ALA A 125 17.81 -7.20 9.19
CA ALA A 125 17.42 -8.61 9.12
C ALA A 125 16.22 -8.99 10.01
N VAL A 126 15.62 -8.05 10.74
CA VAL A 126 14.48 -8.33 11.62
C VAL A 126 13.23 -8.65 10.79
N SER A 127 12.82 -9.91 10.81
CA SER A 127 11.71 -10.44 10.00
C SER A 127 10.36 -10.52 10.73
N ASP A 128 10.26 -10.03 11.96
CA ASP A 128 8.99 -10.02 12.71
C ASP A 128 7.94 -9.14 12.00
N TRP A 129 8.38 -8.01 11.44
CA TRP A 129 7.52 -7.02 10.79
C TRP A 129 6.64 -7.57 9.65
N PRO A 130 7.17 -8.25 8.62
CA PRO A 130 6.33 -8.84 7.57
C PRO A 130 5.38 -9.91 8.12
N LEU A 131 5.76 -10.67 9.16
CA LEU A 131 4.87 -11.66 9.78
C LEU A 131 3.72 -10.98 10.52
N LEU A 132 4.02 -9.93 11.30
CA LEU A 132 3.02 -9.11 11.96
C LEU A 132 2.11 -8.38 10.96
N ASN A 133 2.64 -7.89 9.84
CA ASN A 133 1.84 -7.29 8.77
C ASN A 133 0.80 -8.28 8.23
N ALA A 134 1.19 -9.54 7.97
CA ALA A 134 0.26 -10.57 7.54
C ALA A 134 -0.81 -10.87 8.61
N LEU A 135 -0.40 -11.09 9.87
CA LEU A 135 -1.32 -11.37 10.97
C LEU A 135 -2.31 -10.22 11.19
N LEU A 136 -1.83 -8.97 11.13
CA LEU A 136 -2.67 -7.79 11.28
C LEU A 136 -3.64 -7.62 10.12
N ASN A 137 -3.21 -7.86 8.88
CA ASN A 137 -4.10 -7.84 7.71
C ASN A 137 -5.18 -8.92 7.79
N CYS A 138 -4.82 -10.12 8.27
CA CYS A 138 -5.77 -11.20 8.54
C CYS A 138 -6.82 -10.76 9.58
N ALA A 139 -6.37 -10.22 10.72
CA ALA A 139 -7.24 -9.72 11.78
C ALA A 139 -8.10 -8.51 11.35
N SER A 140 -7.58 -7.67 10.46
CA SER A 140 -8.26 -6.47 9.96
C SER A 140 -9.39 -6.80 8.98
N GLY A 141 -9.30 -7.97 8.32
CA GLY A 141 -10.30 -8.50 7.41
C GLY A 141 -9.96 -8.34 5.94
N ALA A 142 -8.68 -8.47 5.56
CA ALA A 142 -8.30 -8.60 4.16
C ALA A 142 -8.97 -9.85 3.54
N THR A 143 -9.27 -9.80 2.24
CA THR A 143 -9.92 -10.93 1.55
C THR A 143 -8.96 -12.12 1.44
N TRP A 144 -7.68 -11.87 1.17
CA TRP A 144 -6.63 -12.86 1.35
C TRP A 144 -5.30 -12.21 1.78
N VAL A 145 -4.49 -13.03 2.43
CA VAL A 145 -3.18 -12.67 2.97
C VAL A 145 -2.19 -13.76 2.59
N SER A 146 -0.95 -13.38 2.34
CA SER A 146 0.13 -14.31 2.00
C SER A 146 1.41 -13.98 2.77
N ILE A 147 2.17 -15.01 3.12
CA ILE A 147 3.53 -14.91 3.65
C ILE A 147 4.43 -15.70 2.74
N HIS A 148 5.40 -15.03 2.11
CA HIS A 148 6.30 -15.63 1.14
C HIS A 148 7.76 -15.43 1.59
N HIS A 149 8.64 -16.24 1.02
CA HIS A 149 10.08 -16.22 1.25
C HIS A 149 10.85 -16.13 -0.07
N GLY A 150 11.91 -15.32 -0.09
CA GLY A 150 12.91 -15.24 -1.15
C GLY A 150 12.47 -14.55 -2.44
N GLY A 151 11.36 -13.81 -2.44
CA GLY A 151 10.93 -13.02 -3.59
C GLY A 151 11.92 -11.89 -3.88
N GLY A 152 12.21 -11.67 -5.16
CA GLY A 152 13.11 -10.63 -5.65
C GLY A 152 14.60 -10.95 -5.49
N VAL A 153 15.03 -11.32 -4.28
CA VAL A 153 16.45 -11.50 -3.91
C VAL A 153 16.89 -12.96 -3.76
N GLY A 154 15.98 -13.92 -3.96
CA GLY A 154 16.28 -15.35 -3.90
C GLY A 154 16.18 -15.97 -2.51
N MET A 155 16.29 -17.30 -2.46
CA MET A 155 16.15 -18.08 -1.23
C MET A 155 17.14 -17.64 -0.15
N GLY A 156 16.65 -17.44 1.07
CA GLY A 156 17.44 -17.07 2.24
C GLY A 156 17.55 -15.57 2.48
N PHE A 157 17.10 -14.72 1.54
CA PHE A 157 17.42 -13.29 1.56
C PHE A 157 16.22 -12.36 1.82
N SER A 158 14.98 -12.87 1.81
CA SER A 158 13.82 -12.05 2.14
C SER A 158 12.67 -12.84 2.75
N GLN A 159 11.93 -12.18 3.65
CA GLN A 159 10.62 -12.61 4.12
C GLN A 159 9.64 -11.45 3.94
N HIS A 160 8.47 -11.71 3.36
CA HIS A 160 7.57 -10.63 3.01
C HIS A 160 6.11 -11.08 2.87
N ALA A 161 5.20 -10.15 3.16
CA ALA A 161 3.76 -10.38 3.20
C ALA A 161 3.01 -9.62 2.12
N GLY A 162 1.99 -10.28 1.58
CA GLY A 162 1.03 -9.71 0.65
C GLY A 162 -0.34 -9.62 1.30
N MET A 163 -1.11 -8.64 0.87
CA MET A 163 -2.50 -8.48 1.27
C MET A 163 -3.30 -8.03 0.05
N VAL A 164 -4.56 -8.47 0.01
CA VAL A 164 -5.53 -8.00 -0.97
C VAL A 164 -6.90 -7.95 -0.32
N ILE A 165 -7.69 -6.94 -0.68
CA ILE A 165 -9.05 -6.73 -0.21
C ILE A 165 -9.97 -6.36 -1.37
N VAL A 166 -11.20 -6.86 -1.34
CA VAL A 166 -12.22 -6.61 -2.36
C VAL A 166 -13.15 -5.48 -1.89
N ALA A 167 -13.33 -4.48 -2.77
CA ALA A 167 -14.36 -3.46 -2.68
C ALA A 167 -15.57 -3.89 -3.53
N ASP A 168 -16.54 -4.54 -2.89
CA ASP A 168 -17.74 -5.12 -3.54
C ASP A 168 -19.00 -4.25 -3.43
N GLY A 169 -18.88 -3.03 -2.89
CA GLY A 169 -19.98 -2.10 -2.68
C GLY A 169 -20.77 -2.32 -1.39
N THR A 170 -20.46 -3.35 -0.61
CA THR A 170 -21.17 -3.64 0.65
C THR A 170 -20.70 -2.74 1.79
N ARG A 171 -21.58 -2.57 2.79
CA ARG A 171 -21.22 -1.85 4.05
C ARG A 171 -20.21 -2.65 4.87
N GLU A 172 -20.26 -3.98 4.76
CA GLU A 172 -19.33 -4.90 5.39
C GLU A 172 -17.92 -4.75 4.80
N ALA A 173 -17.81 -4.63 3.47
CA ALA A 173 -16.55 -4.33 2.81
C ALA A 173 -16.01 -2.96 3.22
N ALA A 174 -16.85 -1.92 3.31
CA ALA A 174 -16.41 -0.60 3.76
C ALA A 174 -15.69 -0.65 5.12
N LYS A 175 -16.26 -1.36 6.11
CA LYS A 175 -15.63 -1.54 7.43
C LYS A 175 -14.29 -2.29 7.36
N ARG A 176 -14.17 -3.28 6.47
CA ARG A 176 -12.93 -4.03 6.26
C ARG A 176 -11.89 -3.16 5.58
N LEU A 177 -12.27 -2.45 4.52
CA LEU A 177 -11.41 -1.54 3.75
C LEU A 177 -10.81 -0.45 4.64
N GLU A 178 -11.63 0.19 5.46
CA GLU A 178 -11.15 1.21 6.41
C GLU A 178 -10.04 0.65 7.32
N ARG A 179 -10.29 -0.48 8.00
CA ARG A 179 -9.29 -1.09 8.89
C ARG A 179 -8.04 -1.54 8.15
N VAL A 180 -8.23 -2.33 7.09
CA VAL A 180 -7.15 -2.97 6.35
C VAL A 180 -6.25 -1.94 5.68
N LEU A 181 -6.82 -0.96 4.98
CA LEU A 181 -6.07 0.07 4.27
C LEU A 181 -5.55 1.19 5.19
N THR A 182 -5.91 1.17 6.47
CA THR A 182 -5.25 1.94 7.54
C THR A 182 -4.09 1.15 8.13
N ASN A 183 -4.35 -0.07 8.60
CA ASN A 183 -3.40 -0.88 9.36
C ASN A 183 -2.22 -1.35 8.52
N ASP A 184 -2.45 -1.66 7.24
CA ASP A 184 -1.39 -2.11 6.33
C ASP A 184 -0.27 -1.05 6.16
N PRO A 185 -0.53 0.17 5.67
CA PRO A 185 0.50 1.21 5.61
C PRO A 185 0.94 1.70 7.00
N ALA A 186 0.05 1.70 8.01
CA ALA A 186 0.42 2.09 9.37
C ALA A 186 1.48 1.16 9.98
N SER A 187 1.47 -0.14 9.65
CA SER A 187 2.52 -1.06 10.08
C SER A 187 3.90 -0.69 9.53
N GLY A 188 3.96 -0.08 8.35
CA GLY A 188 5.19 0.44 7.77
C GLY A 188 5.68 1.72 8.43
N VAL A 189 4.77 2.65 8.73
CA VAL A 189 5.08 3.85 9.52
C VAL A 189 5.57 3.43 10.91
N MET A 190 4.89 2.49 11.58
CA MET A 190 5.31 1.91 12.85
C MET A 190 6.73 1.36 12.79
N ARG A 191 7.03 0.48 11.82
CA ARG A 191 8.35 -0.14 11.65
C ARG A 191 9.47 0.90 11.47
N HIS A 192 9.23 1.91 10.65
CA HIS A 192 10.26 2.94 10.40
C HIS A 192 10.38 3.92 11.57
N ALA A 193 9.29 4.20 12.29
CA ALA A 193 9.35 5.00 13.51
C ALA A 193 10.14 4.28 14.61
N ASP A 194 9.94 2.96 14.76
CA ASP A 194 10.70 2.09 15.67
C ASP A 194 12.20 2.11 15.37
N ALA A 195 12.57 2.02 14.08
CA ALA A 195 13.95 2.16 13.62
C ALA A 195 14.54 3.59 13.75
N GLY A 196 13.78 4.53 14.33
CA GLY A 196 14.24 5.87 14.65
C GLY A 196 14.20 6.88 13.50
N TYR A 197 13.43 6.65 12.44
CA TYR A 197 13.24 7.64 11.37
C TYR A 197 12.28 8.75 11.82
N GLU A 198 12.78 9.99 11.92
CA GLU A 198 12.01 11.14 12.39
C GLU A 198 10.77 11.43 11.53
N GLU A 199 10.87 11.24 10.22
CA GLU A 199 9.76 11.40 9.29
C GLU A 199 8.61 10.41 9.57
N ALA A 200 8.94 9.18 9.98
CA ALA A 200 7.96 8.17 10.33
C ALA A 200 7.32 8.45 11.69
N ILE A 201 8.10 8.91 12.67
CA ILE A 201 7.58 9.36 13.97
C ILE A 201 6.59 10.53 13.77
N GLN A 202 6.94 11.48 12.91
CA GLN A 202 6.08 12.61 12.58
C GLN A 202 4.80 12.17 11.86
N CYS A 203 4.91 11.25 10.88
CA CYS A 203 3.75 10.67 10.19
C CYS A 203 2.82 9.93 11.17
N ALA A 204 3.38 9.20 12.13
CA ALA A 204 2.62 8.51 13.17
C ALA A 204 1.82 9.50 14.03
N LYS A 205 2.42 10.63 14.43
CA LYS A 205 1.75 11.69 15.19
C LYS A 205 0.62 12.35 14.39
N GLU A 206 0.89 12.70 13.13
CA GLU A 206 -0.12 13.30 12.24
C GLU A 206 -1.35 12.41 12.03
N ASN A 207 -1.16 11.10 12.00
CA ASN A 207 -2.23 10.12 11.80
C ASN A 207 -2.78 9.54 13.12
N GLY A 208 -2.33 10.04 14.27
CA GLY A 208 -2.80 9.57 15.58
C GLY A 208 -2.55 8.08 15.84
N LEU A 209 -1.44 7.54 15.32
CA LEU A 209 -1.11 6.14 15.54
C LEU A 209 -0.77 5.89 17.02
N ASN A 210 -1.33 4.82 17.58
CA ASN A 210 -0.98 4.37 18.92
C ASN A 210 0.30 3.52 18.86
N LEU A 211 1.46 4.14 19.08
CA LEU A 211 2.77 3.49 19.14
C LEU A 211 3.28 3.52 20.59
N PRO A 212 3.06 2.47 21.40
CA PRO A 212 3.22 2.55 22.86
C PRO A 212 4.61 2.93 23.38
N MET A 213 5.65 2.66 22.58
CA MET A 213 7.05 2.91 22.93
C MET A 213 7.59 4.24 22.34
N ILE A 214 6.77 4.96 21.57
CA ILE A 214 7.19 6.18 20.85
C ILE A 214 6.45 7.39 21.44
N SER A 215 7.23 8.36 21.91
CA SER A 215 6.76 9.65 22.45
C SER A 215 6.51 10.71 21.39
#